data_AF-A0A955XKA6-F1
#
_entry.id   AF-A0A955XKA6-F1
#
_cell.length_a   1.000
_cell.length_b   1.000
_cell.length_c   1.000
_cell.angle_alpha   90.00
_cell.angle_beta   90.00
_cell.angle_gamma   90.00
#
_symmetry.space_group_name_H-M   'P 1'
#
loop_
_entity.id
_entity.type
_entity.pdbx_description
1 polymer ?
#
loop_
_entity_poly.entity_id
_entity_poly.type
_entity_poly.pdbx_seq_one_letter_code
_entity_poly.pdbx_strand_id
1 'polypeptide(L)'
;AVAIVRPEWVPTEAAPGDTVQLIATADGIAKGAKVKFTVRSLVEEQPLAEVQAVSDGERLVGSWRVPADPPWRELFFDVDHRGAQARSSVLVLPLET
;
A
#
# COMPACT_ATOMS: atom_id res chain seq x y z
N ALA A 1 -20.36 -10.12 -0.54
CA ALA A 1 -19.15 -10.25 -1.38
C ALA A 1 -18.07 -9.35 -0.78
N VAL A 2 -16.79 -9.69 -0.90
CA VAL A 2 -15.72 -8.77 -0.48
C VAL A 2 -15.50 -7.78 -1.62
N ALA A 3 -15.39 -6.50 -1.28
CA ALA A 3 -14.96 -5.46 -2.21
C ALA A 3 -13.83 -4.67 -1.59
N ILE A 4 -12.76 -4.42 -2.36
CA ILE A 4 -11.65 -3.55 -1.96
C ILE A 4 -11.68 -2.38 -2.92
N VAL A 5 -11.81 -1.17 -2.40
CA VAL A 5 -11.94 0.04 -3.20
C VAL A 5 -11.04 1.13 -2.64
N ARG A 6 -10.52 1.96 -3.54
CA ARG A 6 -9.74 3.17 -3.21
C ARG A 6 -8.51 2.91 -2.31
N PRO A 7 -7.58 2.04 -2.72
CA PRO A 7 -6.28 2.00 -2.08
C PRO A 7 -5.52 3.32 -2.29
N GLU A 8 -5.00 3.90 -1.21
CA GLU A 8 -4.33 5.20 -1.18
C GLU A 8 -3.13 5.22 -0.23
N TRP A 9 -2.21 6.15 -0.50
CA TRP A 9 -1.04 6.42 0.33
C TRP A 9 -1.33 7.59 1.27
N VAL A 10 -0.91 7.48 2.52
CA VAL A 10 -1.00 8.58 3.49
C VAL A 10 0.34 8.74 4.21
N PRO A 11 1.07 9.86 4.03
CA PRO A 11 0.78 10.96 3.12
C PRO A 11 0.83 10.55 1.62
N THR A 12 0.24 11.38 0.76
CA THR A 12 0.22 11.18 -0.71
C THR A 12 1.56 11.49 -1.38
N GLU A 13 2.50 12.05 -0.63
CA GLU A 13 3.88 12.34 -1.01
C GLU A 13 4.79 11.84 0.11
N ALA A 14 5.94 11.25 -0.21
CA ALA A 14 6.86 10.71 0.77
C ALA A 14 8.31 10.82 0.30
N ALA A 15 9.25 10.94 1.22
CA ALA A 15 10.67 10.90 0.97
C ALA A 15 11.28 9.54 1.38
N PRO A 16 12.48 9.20 0.86
CA PRO A 16 13.26 8.09 1.40
C PRO A 16 13.41 8.17 2.93
N GLY A 17 13.17 7.06 3.62
CA GLY A 17 13.23 6.99 5.08
C GLY A 17 11.92 7.32 5.82
N ASP A 18 10.93 7.91 5.14
CA ASP A 18 9.62 8.22 5.72
C ASP A 18 8.80 6.97 6.04
N THR A 19 7.85 7.12 6.96
CA THR A 19 6.80 6.12 7.19
C THR A 19 5.51 6.57 6.52
N VAL A 20 4.98 5.72 5.65
CA VAL A 20 3.70 5.91 4.98
C VAL A 20 2.69 4.87 5.47
N GLN A 21 1.43 5.26 5.48
CA GLN A 21 0.31 4.35 5.65
C GLN A 21 -0.26 3.97 4.29
N LEU A 22 -0.56 2.70 4.14
CA LEU A 22 -1.28 2.15 3.01
C LEU A 22 -2.70 1.89 3.51
N ILE A 23 -3.67 2.57 2.92
CA ILE A 23 -5.07 2.48 3.33
C ILE A 23 -5.87 1.95 2.16
N ALA A 24 -6.80 1.03 2.41
CA ALA A 24 -7.81 0.67 1.43
C ALA A 24 -9.18 0.57 2.11
N THR A 25 -10.21 1.12 1.49
CA THR A 25 -11.59 0.89 1.95
C THR A 25 -11.97 -0.53 1.56
N ALA A 26 -12.50 -1.31 2.51
CA ALA A 26 -12.88 -2.68 2.23
C ALA A 26 -14.22 -3.02 2.88
N ASP A 27 -15.17 -3.47 2.05
CA ASP A 27 -16.47 -3.94 2.50
C ASP A 27 -16.46 -5.48 2.65
N GLY A 28 -17.17 -5.97 3.66
CA GLY A 28 -17.26 -7.39 3.97
C GLY A 28 -16.01 -8.00 4.63
N ILE A 29 -15.09 -7.18 5.16
CA ILE A 29 -13.93 -7.63 5.92
C ILE A 29 -14.09 -7.31 7.41
N ALA A 30 -14.17 -8.36 8.24
CA ALA A 30 -14.36 -8.22 9.67
C ALA A 30 -13.24 -7.41 10.35
N LYS A 31 -13.62 -6.59 11.35
CA LYS A 31 -12.66 -5.89 12.21
C LYS A 31 -11.66 -6.87 12.84
N GLY A 32 -10.38 -6.51 12.81
CA GLY A 32 -9.26 -7.33 13.27
C GLY A 32 -8.74 -8.34 12.25
N ALA A 33 -9.41 -8.52 11.11
CA ALA A 33 -8.89 -9.35 10.03
C ALA A 33 -7.58 -8.77 9.48
N LYS A 34 -6.68 -9.65 9.08
CA LYS A 34 -5.37 -9.30 8.51
C LYS A 34 -5.39 -9.55 7.01
N VAL A 35 -4.96 -8.55 6.24
CA VAL A 35 -4.84 -8.61 4.78
C VAL A 35 -3.42 -8.24 4.40
N LYS A 36 -2.90 -8.86 3.35
CA LYS A 36 -1.56 -8.60 2.85
C LYS A 36 -1.63 -7.58 1.72
N PHE A 37 -0.85 -6.51 1.84
CA PHE A 37 -0.61 -5.56 0.77
C PHE A 37 0.79 -5.82 0.21
N THR A 38 0.98 -5.59 -1.09
CA THR A 38 2.29 -5.76 -1.73
C THR A 38 2.69 -4.44 -2.36
N VAL A 39 3.79 -3.86 -1.88
CA VAL A 39 4.41 -2.67 -2.49
C VAL A 39 5.28 -3.12 -3.65
N ARG A 40 5.19 -2.43 -4.78
CA ARG A 40 5.92 -2.72 -6.02
C ARG A 40 6.54 -1.46 -6.61
N SER A 41 7.64 -1.62 -7.34
CA SER A 41 8.14 -0.57 -8.21
C SER A 41 7.28 -0.49 -9.47
N LEU A 42 7.06 0.72 -10.01
CA LEU A 42 6.31 0.90 -11.25
C LEU A 42 7.04 0.33 -12.46
N VAL A 43 8.37 0.52 -12.51
CA VAL A 43 9.19 0.20 -13.69
C VAL A 43 9.40 -1.31 -13.85
N GLU A 44 9.71 -2.02 -12.76
CA GLU A 44 10.03 -3.46 -12.82
C GLU A 44 8.82 -4.34 -12.45
N GLU A 45 7.74 -3.74 -11.94
CA GLU A 45 6.56 -4.41 -11.36
C GLU A 45 6.90 -5.49 -10.32
N GLN A 46 8.12 -5.46 -9.77
CA GLN A 46 8.60 -6.46 -8.83
C GLN A 46 8.11 -6.16 -7.41
N PRO A 47 7.76 -7.20 -6.63
CA PRO A 47 7.41 -7.03 -5.22
C PRO A 47 8.63 -6.56 -4.42
N LEU A 48 8.49 -5.43 -3.75
CA LEU A 48 9.54 -4.80 -2.94
C LEU A 48 9.33 -5.08 -1.45
N ALA A 49 8.08 -5.08 -1.00
CA ALA A 49 7.73 -5.32 0.38
C ALA A 49 6.32 -5.89 0.50
N GLU A 50 6.11 -6.63 1.58
CA GLU A 50 4.80 -7.11 1.98
C GLU A 50 4.41 -6.43 3.29
N VAL A 51 3.23 -5.83 3.31
CA VAL A 51 2.72 -5.04 4.44
C VAL A 51 1.48 -5.74 4.97
N GLN A 52 1.47 -6.06 6.26
CA GLN A 52 0.28 -6.59 6.91
C GLN A 52 -0.63 -5.43 7.31
N ALA A 53 -1.76 -5.31 6.61
CA ALA A 53 -2.83 -4.39 6.96
C ALA A 53 -3.85 -5.05 7.89
N VAL A 54 -4.41 -4.28 8.82
CA VAL A 54 -5.45 -4.74 9.74
C VAL A 54 -6.75 -4.00 9.42
N SER A 55 -7.87 -4.73 9.36
CA SER A 55 -9.19 -4.14 9.19
C SER A 55 -9.67 -3.50 10.49
N ASP A 56 -10.15 -2.26 10.44
CA ASP A 56 -10.88 -1.63 11.54
C ASP A 56 -12.40 -1.89 11.47
N GLY A 57 -12.87 -2.56 10.42
CA GLY A 57 -14.27 -2.81 10.10
C GLY A 57 -14.76 -2.08 8.84
N GLU A 58 -14.06 -1.04 8.39
CA GLU A 58 -14.36 -0.28 7.18
C GLU A 58 -13.14 -0.12 6.27
N ARG A 59 -11.95 -0.04 6.87
CA ARG A 59 -10.68 0.20 6.20
C ARG A 59 -9.64 -0.82 6.64
N LEU A 60 -8.79 -1.17 5.69
CA LEU A 60 -7.55 -1.88 5.91
C LEU A 60 -6.44 -0.85 6.03
N VAL A 61 -5.68 -0.89 7.13
CA VAL A 61 -4.58 0.04 7.38
C VAL A 61 -3.30 -0.76 7.63
N GLY A 62 -2.29 -0.51 6.79
CA GLY A 62 -0.92 -1.01 6.96
C GLY A 62 0.06 0.15 7.05
N SER A 63 1.18 -0.06 7.73
CA SER A 63 2.26 0.93 7.80
C SER A 63 3.52 0.37 7.17
N TRP A 64 4.19 1.17 6.37
CA TRP A 64 5.42 0.80 5.70
C TRP A 64 6.43 1.94 5.75
N ARG A 65 7.70 1.57 5.91
CA ARG A 65 8.80 2.54 5.90
C ARG A 65 9.48 2.49 4.54
N VAL A 66 9.51 3.62 3.86
CA VAL A 66 10.26 3.79 2.62
C VAL A 66 11.74 3.56 2.94
N PRO A 67 12.47 2.73 2.18
CA PRO A 67 13.90 2.57 2.35
C PRO A 67 14.61 3.92 2.27
N ALA A 68 15.73 4.07 3.00
CA ALA A 68 16.50 5.31 3.03
C ALA A 68 17.21 5.59 1.70
N ASP A 69 17.55 4.54 0.93
CA ASP A 69 18.18 4.65 -0.38
C ASP A 69 17.51 3.66 -1.35
N PRO A 70 16.30 4.00 -1.85
CA PRO A 70 15.57 3.12 -2.75
C PRO A 70 16.14 3.24 -4.17
N PRO A 71 16.45 2.12 -4.85
CA PRO A 71 16.90 2.14 -6.24
C PRO A 71 15.78 2.49 -7.24
N TRP A 72 14.56 2.65 -6.74
CA TRP A 72 13.34 2.95 -7.48
C TRP A 72 12.75 4.28 -6.98
N ARG A 73 11.95 4.93 -7.82
CA ARG A 73 11.34 6.25 -7.51
C ARG A 73 9.83 6.24 -7.55
N GLU A 74 9.25 5.39 -8.39
CA GLU A 74 7.81 5.30 -8.57
C GLU A 74 7.31 3.98 -7.99
N LEU A 75 6.34 4.09 -7.09
CA LEU A 75 5.78 2.98 -6.34
C LEU A 75 4.28 2.89 -6.52
N PHE A 76 3.75 1.69 -6.44
CA PHE A 76 2.33 1.47 -6.17
C PHE A 76 2.21 0.29 -5.19
N PHE A 77 1.03 0.07 -4.63
CA PHE A 77 0.75 -1.16 -3.92
C PHE A 77 -0.55 -1.80 -4.41
N ASP A 78 -0.53 -3.13 -4.41
CA ASP A 78 -1.71 -3.95 -4.68
C ASP A 78 -2.27 -4.50 -3.36
N VAL A 79 -3.59 -4.63 -3.33
CA VAL A 79 -4.32 -5.35 -2.29
C VAL A 79 -5.05 -6.50 -2.94
N ASP A 80 -4.79 -7.73 -2.47
CA ASP A 80 -5.54 -8.92 -2.84
C ASP A 80 -6.18 -9.53 -1.59
N HIS A 81 -7.50 -9.74 -1.65
CA HIS A 81 -8.20 -10.53 -0.64
C HIS A 81 -9.39 -11.28 -1.24
N ARG A 82 -9.33 -12.62 -1.19
CA ARG A 82 -10.45 -13.51 -1.57
C ARG A 82 -11.00 -13.20 -2.98
N GLY A 83 -10.12 -12.90 -3.92
CA GLY A 83 -10.46 -12.58 -5.32
C GLY A 83 -10.90 -11.13 -5.56
N ALA A 84 -11.02 -10.30 -4.53
CA ALA A 84 -11.11 -8.85 -4.69
C ALA A 84 -9.70 -8.27 -4.79
N GLN A 85 -9.45 -7.48 -5.84
CA GLN A 85 -8.16 -6.86 -6.12
C GLN A 85 -8.34 -5.37 -6.38
N ALA A 86 -7.40 -4.56 -5.86
CA ALA A 86 -7.31 -3.15 -6.15
C ALA A 86 -5.85 -2.68 -6.12
N ARG A 87 -5.54 -1.66 -6.92
CA ARG A 87 -4.22 -1.04 -7.05
C ARG A 87 -4.28 0.44 -6.69
N SER A 88 -3.32 0.92 -5.91
CA SER A 88 -3.21 2.33 -5.53
C SER A 88 -2.75 3.22 -6.68
N SER A 89 -2.85 4.54 -6.48
CA SER A 89 -2.15 5.51 -7.32
C SER A 89 -0.63 5.36 -7.16
N VAL A 90 0.11 5.88 -8.14
CA VAL A 90 1.57 5.93 -8.05
C VAL A 90 1.98 6.95 -6.99
N LEU A 91 2.87 6.54 -6.08
CA LEU A 91 3.63 7.40 -5.18
C LEU A 91 5.00 7.66 -5.81
N VAL A 92 5.34 8.94 -5.99
CA VAL A 92 6.62 9.35 -6.56
C VAL A 92 7.51 9.86 -5.43
N LEU A 93 8.69 9.26 -5.26
CA LEU A 93 9.71 9.72 -4.33
C LEU A 93 10.54 10.85 -4.96
N PRO A 94 10.82 11.93 -4.22
CA PRO A 94 11.68 12.98 -4.70
C PRO A 94 13.11 12.47 -4.92
N LEU A 95 13.83 13.13 -5.84
CA LEU A 95 15.28 13.02 -5.94
C LEU A 95 15.88 13.76 -4.74
N GLU A 96 16.87 13.17 -4.07
CA GLU A 96 17.66 13.93 -3.10
C GLU A 96 18.33 15.09 -3.86
N THR A 97 18.02 16.32 -3.47
CA THR A 97 18.65 17.56 -3.98
C THR A 97 20.03 17.76 -3.40
#